data_AF-A0A6B2FY24-F1
#
_entry.id   AF-A0A6B2FY24-F1
#
_cell.length_a   1.000
_cell.length_b   1.000
_cell.length_c   1.000
_cell.angle_alpha   90.00
_cell.angle_beta   90.00
_cell.angle_gamma   90.00
#
_symmetry.space_group_name_H-M   'P 1'
#
loop_
_entity.id
_entity.type
_entity.pdbx_description
1 polymer ?
#
loop_
_entity_poly.entity_id
_entity_poly.type
_entity_poly.pdbx_seq_one_letter_code
_entity_poly.pdbx_strand_id
1 'polypeptide(L)'
;LNIDKPQEKFKRFLSNDAIPYFPKLAHKPNALIPLDADTQNIVSIVQKKYGTKINQNHPYLYEIYMAKAAPKFFIPTSSTNLIPMQEKSLTFVDSLILLNKLIETLSNCDVFSFDLEAHSLRSYQGFTCLIQISTHTEDFIIDTISLHDDIHLLNVIFTNPNILKIAHGSSQDIVWLQRDFDIFVVNLFDTQQACLALNHNRTSLDSLVERYLNIHLDKFHQLSDWRQRPLPSDMIQYARCDSHYLLPLFDLIIIDLYNAKQPKLIKAVFDNSKKTCLKLYTKPNFDKQGLSTLRRDWHMCDRVRNECFLELCKWRDDVARRLDESPHQIVSNSKLFLICKLLDKSPDFIIDNIKFSFCLKQIIV
;
A
#
# COMPACT_ATOMS: atom_id res chain seq x y z
N LEU A 1 -10.02 -11.34 21.55
CA LEU A 1 -9.21 -12.54 21.23
C LEU A 1 -7.88 -12.03 20.70
N ASN A 2 -6.76 -12.36 21.34
CA ASN A 2 -5.45 -11.89 20.92
C ASN A 2 -5.00 -12.77 19.76
N ILE A 3 -5.13 -12.28 18.52
CA ILE A 3 -4.65 -12.98 17.32
C ILE A 3 -3.13 -13.00 17.37
N ASP A 4 -2.52 -14.17 17.19
CA ASP A 4 -1.06 -14.34 17.11
C ASP A 4 -0.46 -13.43 16.02
N LYS A 5 0.79 -13.02 16.21
CA LYS A 5 1.47 -12.15 15.25
C LYS A 5 1.95 -12.97 14.05
N PRO A 6 1.37 -12.80 12.85
CA PRO A 6 1.82 -13.54 11.67
C PRO A 6 3.30 -13.32 11.34
N GLN A 7 3.85 -12.15 11.73
CA GLN A 7 5.24 -11.78 11.48
C GLN A 7 6.26 -12.77 12.06
N GLU A 8 5.90 -13.48 13.13
CA GLU A 8 6.77 -14.48 13.76
C GLU A 8 7.03 -15.70 12.86
N LYS A 9 6.22 -15.87 11.79
CA LYS A 9 6.33 -16.98 10.84
C LYS A 9 7.05 -16.60 9.55
N PHE A 10 7.28 -15.31 9.29
CA PHE A 10 7.89 -14.84 8.04
C PHE A 10 9.39 -15.13 8.03
N LYS A 11 9.92 -15.68 6.93
CA LYS A 11 11.37 -15.91 6.78
C LYS A 11 12.10 -14.64 6.37
N ARG A 12 11.46 -13.83 5.52
CA ARG A 12 11.93 -12.50 5.12
C ARG A 12 11.05 -11.46 5.82
N PHE A 13 11.68 -10.52 6.52
CA PHE A 13 10.97 -9.37 7.08
C PHE A 13 11.88 -8.15 7.04
N LEU A 14 11.31 -6.98 6.77
CA LEU A 14 12.08 -5.74 6.77
C LEU A 14 12.40 -5.32 8.20
N SER A 15 13.69 -5.24 8.53
CA SER A 15 14.13 -4.78 9.85
C SER A 15 13.50 -3.43 10.23
N ASN A 16 13.10 -3.29 11.48
CA ASN A 16 12.57 -2.05 12.06
C ASN A 16 13.67 -1.07 12.48
N ASP A 17 14.94 -1.32 12.17
CA ASP A 17 16.02 -0.37 12.43
C ASP A 17 15.88 0.96 11.64
N ALA A 18 16.74 1.92 11.96
CA ALA A 18 16.79 3.21 11.29
C ALA A 18 17.59 3.20 9.97
N ILE A 19 18.15 2.06 9.55
CA ILE A 19 18.91 1.96 8.31
C ILE A 19 17.94 2.19 7.13
N PRO A 20 18.26 3.09 6.18
CA PRO A 20 17.41 3.35 5.04
C PRO A 20 17.05 2.06 4.29
N TYR A 21 15.83 2.02 3.76
CA TYR A 21 15.39 0.93 2.91
C TYR A 21 16.18 0.93 1.59
N PHE A 22 16.62 -0.26 1.19
CA PHE A 22 17.15 -0.55 -0.14
C PHE A 22 16.45 -1.81 -0.66
N PRO A 23 15.91 -1.79 -1.90
CA PRO A 23 15.32 -2.97 -2.51
C PRO A 23 16.28 -4.16 -2.54
N LYS A 24 15.77 -5.36 -2.26
CA LYS A 24 16.54 -6.61 -2.23
C LYS A 24 16.03 -7.62 -3.26
N LEU A 25 15.83 -7.16 -4.48
CA LEU A 25 15.51 -8.03 -5.62
C LEU A 25 16.66 -9.02 -5.86
N ALA A 26 16.35 -10.32 -5.80
CA ALA A 26 17.27 -11.36 -6.27
C ALA A 26 17.29 -11.43 -7.81
N HIS A 27 16.14 -11.21 -8.43
CA HIS A 27 15.95 -11.24 -9.88
C HIS A 27 15.09 -10.06 -10.31
N LYS A 28 15.40 -9.49 -11.48
CA LYS A 28 14.67 -8.37 -12.08
C LYS A 28 13.99 -8.84 -13.39
N PRO A 29 12.80 -9.47 -13.33
CA PRO A 29 12.10 -9.89 -14.54
C PRO A 29 11.71 -8.67 -15.40
N ASN A 30 11.53 -8.87 -16.70
CA ASN A 30 11.17 -7.82 -17.67
C ASN A 30 12.15 -6.62 -17.70
N ALA A 31 13.40 -6.83 -17.29
CA ALA A 31 14.44 -5.82 -17.28
C ALA A 31 14.78 -5.35 -18.71
N LEU A 32 14.77 -4.03 -18.92
CA LEU A 32 15.35 -3.40 -20.11
C LEU A 32 16.81 -3.02 -19.89
N ILE A 33 17.20 -2.84 -18.62
CA ILE A 33 18.59 -2.67 -18.19
C ILE A 33 18.91 -3.59 -17.01
N PRO A 34 20.17 -4.05 -16.86
CA PRO A 34 20.61 -4.84 -15.71
C PRO A 34 20.21 -4.21 -14.36
N LEU A 35 20.05 -5.04 -13.32
CA LEU A 35 19.66 -4.58 -11.98
C LEU A 35 20.69 -3.62 -11.36
N ASP A 36 21.97 -3.82 -11.66
CA ASP A 36 23.13 -3.05 -11.20
C ASP A 36 23.56 -1.93 -12.16
N ALA A 37 22.77 -1.67 -13.21
CA ALA A 37 23.09 -0.62 -14.18
C ALA A 37 23.10 0.77 -13.54
N ASP A 38 24.07 1.60 -13.93
CA ASP A 38 24.10 3.01 -13.54
C ASP A 38 22.97 3.78 -14.24
N THR A 39 22.06 4.36 -13.44
CA THR A 39 20.90 5.10 -13.93
C THR A 39 21.04 6.61 -13.77
N GLN A 40 22.19 7.16 -13.34
CA GLN A 40 22.36 8.60 -13.06
C GLN A 40 21.88 9.50 -14.21
N ASN A 41 22.24 9.16 -15.45
CA ASN A 41 21.82 9.91 -16.63
C ASN A 41 20.28 9.95 -16.78
N ILE A 42 19.61 8.82 -16.55
CA ILE A 42 18.16 8.71 -16.63
C ILE A 42 17.48 9.40 -15.46
N VAL A 43 18.05 9.30 -14.26
CA VAL A 43 17.52 9.94 -13.04
C VAL A 43 17.32 11.43 -13.25
N SER A 44 18.32 12.12 -13.81
CA SER A 44 18.23 13.56 -14.08
C SER A 44 17.04 13.91 -15.01
N ILE A 45 16.82 13.11 -16.06
CA ILE A 45 15.73 13.26 -17.02
C ILE A 45 14.38 13.00 -16.34
N VAL A 46 14.30 11.91 -15.56
CA VAL A 46 13.09 11.49 -14.85
C VAL A 46 12.71 12.52 -13.78
N GLN A 47 13.68 13.04 -13.03
CA GLN A 47 13.46 14.09 -12.02
C GLN A 47 13.01 15.41 -12.64
N LYS A 48 13.59 15.80 -13.80
CA LYS A 48 13.13 16.96 -14.54
C LYS A 48 11.68 16.82 -15.01
N LYS A 49 11.26 15.60 -15.37
CA LYS A 49 9.90 15.33 -15.87
C LYS A 49 8.86 15.18 -14.75
N TYR A 50 9.15 14.40 -13.72
CA TYR A 50 8.18 13.99 -12.70
C TYR A 50 8.39 14.64 -11.32
N GLY A 51 9.53 15.31 -11.12
CA GLY A 51 9.88 16.04 -9.90
C GLY A 51 11.16 15.51 -9.23
N THR A 52 11.82 16.36 -8.46
CA THR A 52 13.13 16.08 -7.86
C THR A 52 13.15 15.03 -6.76
N LYS A 53 11.98 14.62 -6.24
CA LYS A 53 11.85 13.61 -5.18
C LYS A 53 11.98 12.16 -5.67
N ILE A 54 12.13 11.92 -6.98
CA ILE A 54 12.31 10.56 -7.51
C ILE A 54 13.66 10.01 -7.04
N ASN A 55 13.61 8.82 -6.44
CA ASN A 55 14.78 8.16 -5.90
C ASN A 55 15.53 7.41 -7.00
N GLN A 56 16.85 7.64 -7.10
CA GLN A 56 17.71 7.00 -8.08
C GLN A 56 17.87 5.49 -7.88
N ASN A 57 17.67 5.00 -6.66
CA ASN A 57 17.82 3.59 -6.32
C ASN A 57 16.57 2.76 -6.67
N HIS A 58 15.61 3.34 -7.40
CA HIS A 58 14.43 2.59 -7.83
C HIS A 58 14.82 1.58 -8.93
N PRO A 59 14.67 0.25 -8.70
CA PRO A 59 15.26 -0.77 -9.56
C PRO A 59 14.63 -0.82 -10.96
N TYR A 60 13.37 -0.39 -11.08
CA TYR A 60 12.63 -0.28 -12.35
C TYR A 60 12.51 1.17 -12.87
N LEU A 61 13.38 2.09 -12.42
CA LEU A 61 13.32 3.51 -12.81
C LEU A 61 13.26 3.67 -14.33
N TYR A 62 14.14 2.97 -15.06
CA TYR A 62 14.24 3.07 -16.51
C TYR A 62 13.02 2.43 -17.19
N GLU A 63 12.62 1.25 -16.76
CA GLU A 63 11.47 0.52 -17.31
C GLU A 63 10.17 1.32 -17.15
N ILE A 64 9.93 1.90 -15.98
CA ILE A 64 8.74 2.75 -15.73
C ILE A 64 8.79 4.00 -16.61
N TYR A 65 9.97 4.62 -16.72
CA TYR A 65 10.13 5.80 -17.56
C TYR A 65 9.85 5.48 -19.04
N MET A 66 10.38 4.36 -19.54
CA MET A 66 10.23 3.91 -20.93
C MET A 66 8.85 3.33 -21.25
N ALA A 67 8.12 2.82 -20.25
CA ALA A 67 6.84 2.14 -20.45
C ALA A 67 5.86 2.99 -21.27
N LYS A 68 5.16 2.38 -22.21
CA LYS A 68 4.08 3.01 -22.97
C LYS A 68 2.92 2.04 -22.95
N ALA A 69 1.78 2.46 -22.39
CA ALA A 69 0.57 1.68 -22.52
C ALA A 69 0.20 1.57 -24.01
N ALA A 70 -0.16 0.36 -24.44
CA ALA A 70 -0.55 0.11 -25.82
C ALA A 70 -1.80 0.96 -26.15
N PRO A 71 -1.84 1.64 -27.31
CA PRO A 71 -2.98 2.49 -27.68
C PRO A 71 -4.34 1.78 -27.62
N LYS A 72 -4.37 0.45 -27.82
CA LYS A 72 -5.58 -0.37 -27.75
C LYS A 72 -6.37 -0.22 -26.44
N PHE A 73 -5.69 0.07 -25.32
CA PHE A 73 -6.34 0.24 -24.02
C PHE A 73 -7.09 1.57 -23.86
N PHE A 74 -6.86 2.53 -24.76
CA PHE A 74 -7.46 3.87 -24.67
C PHE A 74 -8.43 4.14 -25.83
N ILE A 75 -8.86 3.09 -26.52
CA ILE A 75 -9.91 3.16 -27.52
C ILE A 75 -11.22 2.86 -26.80
N PRO A 76 -12.20 3.77 -26.80
CA PRO A 76 -13.51 3.52 -26.21
C PRO A 76 -14.13 2.25 -26.77
N THR A 77 -14.59 1.38 -25.89
CA THR A 77 -15.43 0.23 -26.24
C THR A 77 -16.90 0.64 -26.23
N SER A 78 -17.73 -0.05 -27.02
CA SER A 78 -19.17 0.24 -27.11
C SER A 78 -19.97 -0.26 -25.91
N SER A 79 -19.39 -1.13 -25.08
CA SER A 79 -20.04 -1.69 -23.88
C SER A 79 -19.02 -2.02 -22.80
N THR A 80 -19.44 -1.91 -21.55
CA THR A 80 -18.72 -2.44 -20.40
C THR A 80 -18.99 -3.94 -20.28
N ASN A 81 -17.94 -4.72 -20.07
CA ASN A 81 -18.08 -6.15 -19.75
C ASN A 81 -18.17 -6.34 -18.22
N LEU A 82 -19.23 -5.82 -17.60
CA LEU A 82 -19.51 -6.06 -16.19
C LEU A 82 -20.16 -7.44 -16.04
N ILE A 83 -19.44 -8.39 -15.42
CA ILE A 83 -19.97 -9.69 -15.04
C ILE A 83 -20.44 -9.60 -13.59
N PRO A 84 -21.69 -9.97 -13.25
CA PRO A 84 -22.14 -10.02 -11.85
C PRO A 84 -21.21 -10.86 -10.98
N MET A 85 -20.92 -10.41 -9.76
CA MET A 85 -20.02 -11.12 -8.84
C MET A 85 -20.44 -12.58 -8.58
N GLN A 86 -21.73 -12.88 -8.59
CA GLN A 86 -22.25 -14.24 -8.39
C GLN A 86 -21.92 -15.19 -9.56
N GLU A 87 -21.70 -14.63 -10.75
CA GLU A 87 -21.43 -15.38 -11.98
C GLU A 87 -19.94 -15.48 -12.29
N LYS A 88 -19.14 -14.54 -11.77
CA LYS A 88 -17.68 -14.54 -11.93
C LYS A 88 -17.02 -15.47 -10.91
N SER A 89 -16.05 -16.29 -11.33
CA SER A 89 -15.36 -17.21 -10.42
C SER A 89 -14.51 -16.42 -9.39
N LEU A 90 -14.37 -16.98 -8.19
CA LEU A 90 -13.49 -16.47 -7.15
C LEU A 90 -12.53 -17.59 -6.72
N THR A 91 -11.23 -17.31 -6.77
CA THR A 91 -10.19 -18.22 -6.27
C THR A 91 -9.45 -17.60 -5.09
N PHE A 92 -9.41 -18.32 -3.96
CA PHE A 92 -8.56 -17.96 -2.83
C PHE A 92 -7.18 -18.59 -3.02
N VAL A 93 -6.11 -17.78 -3.05
CA VAL A 93 -4.74 -18.18 -3.38
C VAL A 93 -3.90 -18.13 -2.11
N ASP A 94 -3.66 -19.29 -1.50
CA ASP A 94 -2.95 -19.46 -0.22
C ASP A 94 -1.77 -20.44 -0.28
N SER A 95 -1.46 -20.95 -1.47
CA SER A 95 -0.37 -21.91 -1.70
C SER A 95 0.43 -21.54 -2.95
N LEU A 96 1.71 -21.93 -2.96
CA LEU A 96 2.62 -21.67 -4.07
C LEU A 96 2.11 -22.26 -5.40
N ILE A 97 1.39 -23.39 -5.34
CA ILE A 97 0.77 -24.02 -6.52
C ILE A 97 -0.29 -23.09 -7.10
N LEU A 98 -1.19 -22.57 -6.26
CA LEU A 98 -2.23 -21.63 -6.69
C LEU A 98 -1.63 -20.29 -7.15
N LEU A 99 -0.56 -19.82 -6.51
CA LEU A 99 0.15 -18.60 -6.92
C LEU A 99 0.77 -18.75 -8.32
N ASN A 100 1.41 -19.88 -8.62
CA ASN A 100 1.94 -20.14 -9.96
C ASN A 100 0.83 -20.25 -11.01
N LYS A 101 -0.29 -20.91 -10.68
CA LYS A 101 -1.46 -20.97 -11.56
C LYS A 101 -2.03 -19.57 -11.84
N LEU A 102 -2.12 -18.72 -10.81
CA LEU A 102 -2.51 -17.32 -10.98
C LEU A 102 -1.56 -16.58 -11.92
N ILE A 103 -0.24 -16.73 -11.76
CA ILE A 103 0.76 -16.12 -12.65
C ILE A 103 0.56 -16.57 -14.09
N GLU A 104 0.30 -17.86 -14.32
CA GLU A 104 -0.01 -18.40 -15.65
C GLU A 104 -1.28 -17.77 -16.24
N THR A 105 -2.37 -17.70 -15.46
CA THR A 105 -3.61 -17.03 -15.89
C THR A 105 -3.34 -15.56 -16.27
N LEU A 106 -2.64 -14.82 -15.42
CA LEU A 106 -2.34 -13.40 -15.66
C LEU A 106 -1.39 -13.18 -16.83
N SER A 107 -0.51 -14.13 -17.14
CA SER A 107 0.39 -14.05 -18.29
C SER A 107 -0.35 -14.07 -19.64
N ASN A 108 -1.57 -14.63 -19.65
CA ASN A 108 -2.46 -14.66 -20.81
C ASN A 108 -3.43 -13.46 -20.86
N CYS A 109 -3.36 -12.56 -19.88
CA CYS A 109 -4.20 -11.36 -19.83
C CYS A 109 -3.45 -10.14 -20.37
N ASP A 110 -4.15 -9.32 -21.14
CA ASP A 110 -3.65 -8.00 -21.55
C ASP A 110 -3.73 -6.96 -20.42
N VAL A 111 -4.67 -7.15 -19.50
CA VAL A 111 -4.99 -6.21 -18.43
C VAL A 111 -5.55 -6.95 -17.22
N PHE A 112 -5.24 -6.48 -16.02
CA PHE A 112 -5.90 -6.89 -14.78
C PHE A 112 -5.96 -5.71 -13.80
N SER A 113 -6.91 -5.74 -12.87
CA SER A 113 -6.99 -4.80 -11.76
C SER A 113 -6.43 -5.42 -10.48
N PHE A 114 -5.93 -4.59 -9.56
CA PHE A 114 -5.52 -5.04 -8.25
C PHE A 114 -5.80 -4.01 -7.14
N ASP A 115 -5.90 -4.50 -5.92
CA ASP A 115 -5.96 -3.73 -4.68
C ASP A 115 -5.26 -4.49 -3.53
N LEU A 116 -5.05 -3.84 -2.39
CA LEU A 116 -4.38 -4.42 -1.22
C LEU A 116 -5.15 -4.12 0.08
N GLU A 117 -5.09 -5.07 1.01
CA GLU A 117 -5.44 -4.82 2.41
C GLU A 117 -4.22 -4.92 3.30
N ALA A 118 -4.04 -3.97 4.22
CA ALA A 118 -2.88 -3.89 5.09
C ALA A 118 -3.26 -3.70 6.56
N HIS A 119 -2.34 -4.08 7.44
CA HIS A 119 -2.47 -3.91 8.88
C HIS A 119 -1.26 -3.17 9.45
N SER A 120 -1.52 -2.18 10.32
CA SER A 120 -0.47 -1.37 10.93
C SER A 120 -0.59 -1.24 12.45
N LEU A 121 -1.67 -1.73 13.07
CA LEU A 121 -1.87 -1.55 14.50
C LEU A 121 -0.87 -2.40 15.31
N ARG A 122 -0.71 -3.66 14.93
CA ARG A 122 0.17 -4.66 15.57
C ARG A 122 1.48 -4.92 14.82
N SER A 123 1.99 -3.89 14.15
CA SER A 123 3.27 -3.88 13.42
C SER A 123 3.85 -2.47 13.41
N TYR A 124 5.18 -2.31 13.45
CA TYR A 124 5.79 -0.98 13.45
C TYR A 124 5.72 -0.32 12.07
N GLN A 125 6.15 -1.04 11.03
CA GLN A 125 6.10 -0.55 9.64
C GLN A 125 4.77 -0.88 8.95
N GLY A 126 3.95 -1.75 9.55
CA GLY A 126 2.80 -2.36 8.92
C GLY A 126 3.19 -3.52 7.98
N PHE A 127 2.21 -4.29 7.56
CA PHE A 127 2.38 -5.35 6.56
C PHE A 127 1.08 -5.57 5.77
N THR A 128 1.19 -6.04 4.54
CA THR A 128 0.08 -6.39 3.67
C THR A 128 -0.48 -7.76 4.04
N CYS A 129 -1.79 -7.81 4.24
CA CYS A 129 -2.54 -8.98 4.67
C CYS A 129 -3.23 -9.72 3.51
N LEU A 130 -3.61 -8.99 2.46
CA LEU A 130 -4.20 -9.52 1.24
C LEU A 130 -3.79 -8.70 0.02
N ILE A 131 -3.77 -9.36 -1.14
CA ILE A 131 -3.81 -8.72 -2.45
C ILE A 131 -5.04 -9.24 -3.17
N GLN A 132 -5.83 -8.36 -3.77
CA GLN A 132 -6.94 -8.74 -4.64
C GLN A 132 -6.55 -8.48 -6.08
N ILE A 133 -6.90 -9.41 -6.98
CA ILE A 133 -6.66 -9.28 -8.41
C ILE A 133 -7.93 -9.68 -9.14
N SER A 134 -8.33 -8.90 -10.15
CA SER A 134 -9.42 -9.28 -11.03
C SER A 134 -9.00 -9.19 -12.49
N THR A 135 -9.30 -10.24 -13.25
CA THR A 135 -9.26 -10.22 -14.73
C THR A 135 -10.65 -9.87 -15.24
N HIS A 136 -10.90 -9.93 -16.55
CA HIS A 136 -12.27 -9.78 -17.06
C HIS A 136 -13.18 -10.96 -16.65
N THR A 137 -12.64 -12.15 -16.39
CA THR A 137 -13.42 -13.38 -16.23
C THR A 137 -13.31 -14.03 -14.86
N GLU A 138 -12.30 -13.68 -14.06
CA GLU A 138 -12.03 -14.31 -12.77
C GLU A 138 -11.60 -13.28 -11.72
N ASP A 139 -11.92 -13.54 -10.46
CA ASP A 139 -11.44 -12.78 -9.31
C ASP A 139 -10.55 -13.66 -8.42
N PHE A 140 -9.56 -13.05 -7.79
CA PHE A 140 -8.58 -13.70 -6.95
C PHE A 140 -8.38 -12.92 -5.66
N ILE A 141 -8.31 -13.64 -4.55
CA ILE A 141 -7.88 -13.09 -3.26
C ILE A 141 -6.65 -13.88 -2.83
N ILE A 142 -5.53 -13.20 -2.68
CA ILE A 142 -4.23 -13.79 -2.37
C ILE A 142 -3.96 -13.58 -0.88
N ASP A 143 -3.75 -14.68 -0.15
CA ASP A 143 -3.31 -14.63 1.24
C ASP A 143 -1.81 -14.34 1.32
N THR A 144 -1.46 -13.06 1.42
CA THR A 144 -0.07 -12.62 1.51
C THR A 144 0.57 -12.91 2.87
N ILE A 145 -0.21 -13.29 3.89
CA ILE A 145 0.35 -13.76 5.17
C ILE A 145 0.88 -15.18 4.98
N SER A 146 0.06 -16.06 4.41
CA SER A 146 0.45 -17.46 4.18
C SER A 146 1.54 -17.60 3.11
N LEU A 147 1.54 -16.71 2.11
CA LEU A 147 2.48 -16.69 1.00
C LEU A 147 3.60 -15.65 1.13
N HIS A 148 3.78 -15.02 2.28
CA HIS A 148 4.64 -13.84 2.47
C HIS A 148 5.98 -13.92 1.73
N ASP A 149 6.68 -15.05 1.85
CA ASP A 149 8.01 -15.24 1.29
C ASP A 149 8.03 -15.56 -0.22
N ASP A 150 6.88 -15.87 -0.82
CA ASP A 150 6.71 -16.29 -2.22
C ASP A 150 6.02 -15.22 -3.10
N ILE A 151 5.34 -14.24 -2.50
CA ILE A 151 4.60 -13.20 -3.24
C ILE A 151 5.48 -12.45 -4.26
N HIS A 152 6.77 -12.28 -3.98
CA HIS A 152 7.74 -11.65 -4.88
C HIS A 152 7.75 -12.19 -6.32
N LEU A 153 7.30 -13.44 -6.53
CA LEU A 153 7.14 -14.05 -7.86
C LEU A 153 6.19 -13.27 -8.77
N LEU A 154 5.21 -12.53 -8.21
CA LEU A 154 4.31 -11.67 -8.97
C LEU A 154 5.01 -10.57 -9.76
N ASN A 155 6.29 -10.25 -9.47
CA ASN A 155 7.08 -9.32 -10.27
C ASN A 155 7.07 -9.68 -11.76
N VAL A 156 7.02 -10.97 -12.14
CA VAL A 156 7.00 -11.37 -13.55
C VAL A 156 5.81 -10.79 -14.32
N ILE A 157 4.66 -10.57 -13.65
CA ILE A 157 3.46 -9.97 -14.23
C ILE A 157 3.37 -8.47 -13.90
N PHE A 158 3.63 -8.08 -12.65
CA PHE A 158 3.51 -6.69 -12.19
C PHE A 158 4.51 -5.75 -12.91
N THR A 159 5.65 -6.27 -13.33
CA THR A 159 6.66 -5.51 -14.09
C THR A 159 6.62 -5.74 -15.61
N ASN A 160 5.73 -6.60 -16.11
CA ASN A 160 5.58 -6.84 -17.54
C ASN A 160 4.98 -5.59 -18.23
N PRO A 161 5.70 -4.90 -19.13
CA PRO A 161 5.23 -3.66 -19.74
C PRO A 161 4.08 -3.88 -20.73
N ASN A 162 3.84 -5.12 -21.18
CA ASN A 162 2.76 -5.44 -22.13
C ASN A 162 1.41 -5.68 -21.44
N ILE A 163 1.42 -5.95 -20.14
CA ILE A 163 0.21 -6.14 -19.34
C ILE A 163 -0.11 -4.84 -18.62
N LEU A 164 -1.31 -4.29 -18.81
CA LEU A 164 -1.75 -3.08 -18.13
C LEU A 164 -2.26 -3.44 -16.72
N LYS A 165 -1.76 -2.73 -15.70
CA LYS A 165 -2.26 -2.84 -14.33
C LYS A 165 -3.24 -1.72 -14.05
N ILE A 166 -4.44 -2.03 -13.59
CA ILE A 166 -5.43 -1.05 -13.16
C ILE A 166 -5.49 -1.03 -11.63
N ALA A 167 -5.46 0.16 -11.03
CA ALA A 167 -5.67 0.32 -9.60
C ALA A 167 -6.42 1.64 -9.33
N HIS A 168 -6.77 1.89 -8.07
CA HIS A 168 -7.46 3.12 -7.67
C HIS A 168 -6.77 3.77 -6.46
N GLY A 169 -6.19 4.95 -6.64
CA GLY A 169 -5.53 5.65 -5.52
C GLY A 169 -4.29 4.91 -5.01
N SER A 170 -3.57 4.26 -5.92
CA SER A 170 -2.56 3.20 -5.67
C SER A 170 -1.27 3.62 -4.99
N SER A 171 -1.20 4.86 -4.51
CA SER A 171 0.02 5.45 -3.96
C SER A 171 0.60 4.65 -2.81
N GLN A 172 -0.27 4.13 -1.94
CA GLN A 172 0.15 3.41 -0.75
C GLN A 172 0.43 1.94 -1.09
N ASP A 173 -0.33 1.36 -2.01
CA ASP A 173 -0.15 -0.02 -2.47
C ASP A 173 1.20 -0.22 -3.14
N ILE A 174 1.63 0.74 -3.97
CA ILE A 174 2.96 0.71 -4.59
C ILE A 174 4.07 0.61 -3.54
N VAL A 175 3.97 1.35 -2.42
CA VAL A 175 5.02 1.30 -1.40
C VAL A 175 4.90 0.09 -0.48
N TRP A 176 3.70 -0.45 -0.27
CA TRP A 176 3.48 -1.68 0.49
C TRP A 176 4.00 -2.91 -0.25
N LEU A 177 3.71 -3.02 -1.55
CA LEU A 177 4.26 -4.06 -2.43
C LEU A 177 5.80 -4.12 -2.37
N GLN A 178 6.46 -2.96 -2.31
CA GLN A 178 7.91 -2.87 -2.17
C GLN A 178 8.37 -3.27 -0.76
N ARG A 179 7.77 -2.68 0.28
CA ARG A 179 8.15 -2.88 1.68
C ARG A 179 8.13 -4.37 2.06
N ASP A 180 7.07 -5.07 1.66
CA ASP A 180 6.82 -6.43 2.14
C ASP A 180 7.39 -7.50 1.19
N PHE A 181 7.34 -7.25 -0.12
CA PHE A 181 7.55 -8.31 -1.12
C PHE A 181 8.59 -7.97 -2.19
N ASP A 182 9.24 -6.80 -2.13
CA ASP A 182 10.10 -6.29 -3.21
C ASP A 182 9.41 -6.30 -4.60
N ILE A 183 8.09 -6.04 -4.64
CA ILE A 183 7.32 -5.97 -5.89
C ILE A 183 7.29 -4.53 -6.42
N PHE A 184 7.49 -4.39 -7.72
CA PHE A 184 7.42 -3.13 -8.45
C PHE A 184 6.36 -3.19 -9.57
N VAL A 185 5.84 -2.03 -9.96
CA VAL A 185 4.80 -1.94 -11.01
C VAL A 185 5.32 -1.15 -12.20
N VAL A 186 5.18 -1.73 -13.39
CA VAL A 186 5.46 -1.09 -14.68
C VAL A 186 4.18 -1.13 -15.50
N ASN A 187 3.83 -0.06 -16.21
CA ASN A 187 2.57 0.03 -16.98
C ASN A 187 1.31 -0.01 -16.09
N LEU A 188 1.13 1.03 -15.27
CA LEU A 188 -0.02 1.25 -14.39
C LEU A 188 -0.95 2.32 -14.98
N PHE A 189 -2.25 2.13 -14.81
CA PHE A 189 -3.26 3.18 -14.93
C PHE A 189 -4.02 3.30 -13.61
N ASP A 190 -3.97 4.49 -13.01
CA ASP A 190 -4.66 4.79 -11.76
C ASP A 190 -5.98 5.53 -12.05
N THR A 191 -7.10 4.89 -11.75
CA THR A 191 -8.46 5.43 -12.01
C THR A 191 -8.74 6.69 -11.18
N GLN A 192 -8.16 6.84 -9.99
CA GLN A 192 -8.29 8.07 -9.21
C GLN A 192 -7.61 9.25 -9.91
N GLN A 193 -6.42 9.03 -10.50
CA GLN A 193 -5.73 10.05 -11.28
C GLN A 193 -6.53 10.47 -12.52
N ALA A 194 -7.20 9.51 -13.16
CA ALA A 194 -8.10 9.77 -14.28
C ALA A 194 -9.27 10.66 -13.88
N CYS A 195 -9.96 10.33 -12.78
CA CYS A 195 -11.09 11.11 -12.29
C CYS A 195 -10.68 12.52 -11.80
N LEU A 196 -9.49 12.66 -11.22
CA LEU A 196 -8.92 13.98 -10.89
C LEU A 196 -8.67 14.80 -12.17
N ALA A 197 -8.12 14.19 -13.22
CA ALA A 197 -7.91 14.85 -14.51
C ALA A 197 -9.23 15.25 -15.21
N LEU A 198 -10.30 14.50 -14.96
CA LEU A 198 -11.67 14.80 -15.39
C LEU A 198 -12.41 15.80 -14.47
N ASN A 199 -11.73 16.35 -13.46
CA ASN A 199 -12.29 17.31 -12.48
C ASN A 199 -13.52 16.76 -11.73
N HIS A 200 -13.53 15.48 -11.36
CA HIS A 200 -14.57 14.97 -10.48
C HIS A 200 -14.41 15.47 -9.04
N ASN A 201 -15.53 15.88 -8.43
CA ASN A 201 -15.57 16.36 -7.05
C ASN A 201 -15.33 15.25 -6.01
N ARG A 202 -15.76 14.03 -6.33
CA ARG A 202 -15.56 12.83 -5.50
C ARG A 202 -14.76 11.82 -6.30
N THR A 203 -13.72 11.28 -5.68
CA THR A 203 -12.73 10.42 -6.34
C THR A 203 -12.40 9.19 -5.51
N SER A 204 -13.24 8.84 -4.53
CA SER A 204 -13.14 7.56 -3.82
C SER A 204 -13.77 6.45 -4.65
N LEU A 205 -13.26 5.22 -4.51
CA LEU A 205 -13.72 4.07 -5.30
C LEU A 205 -15.24 3.88 -5.18
N ASP A 206 -15.78 3.90 -3.97
CA ASP A 206 -17.22 3.77 -3.70
C ASP A 206 -18.04 4.81 -4.48
N SER A 207 -17.60 6.07 -4.47
CA SER A 207 -18.33 7.15 -5.14
C SER A 207 -18.30 7.03 -6.66
N LEU A 208 -17.23 6.45 -7.20
CA LEU A 208 -17.09 6.24 -8.64
C LEU A 208 -17.85 5.01 -9.10
N VAL A 209 -17.79 3.91 -8.35
CA VAL A 209 -18.57 2.69 -8.62
C VAL A 209 -20.06 2.99 -8.55
N GLU A 210 -20.52 3.75 -7.56
CA GLU A 210 -21.92 4.22 -7.48
C GLU A 210 -22.28 5.07 -8.70
N ARG A 211 -21.45 6.05 -9.05
CA ARG A 211 -21.72 6.95 -10.18
C ARG A 211 -21.76 6.25 -11.54
N TYR A 212 -20.79 5.37 -11.80
CA TYR A 212 -20.57 4.79 -13.12
C TYR A 212 -21.32 3.47 -13.32
N LEU A 213 -21.45 2.67 -12.27
CA LEU A 213 -22.02 1.32 -12.34
C LEU A 213 -23.36 1.22 -11.60
N ASN A 214 -23.78 2.26 -10.88
CA ASN A 214 -25.00 2.27 -10.05
C ASN A 214 -24.98 1.14 -8.99
N ILE A 215 -23.81 0.91 -8.40
CA ILE A 215 -23.58 -0.11 -7.36
C ILE A 215 -23.08 0.58 -6.09
N HIS A 216 -23.67 0.25 -4.95
CA HIS A 216 -23.23 0.74 -3.65
C HIS A 216 -22.24 -0.24 -3.03
N LEU A 217 -21.01 0.22 -2.77
CA LEU A 217 -20.02 -0.53 -2.01
C LEU A 217 -20.21 -0.29 -0.51
N ASP A 218 -20.20 -1.37 0.26
CA ASP A 218 -20.17 -1.28 1.72
C ASP A 218 -18.78 -0.80 2.17
N LYS A 219 -18.72 -0.05 3.28
CA LYS A 219 -17.49 0.44 3.92
C LYS A 219 -17.19 -0.26 5.24
N PHE A 220 -18.04 -1.22 5.65
CA PHE A 220 -18.00 -1.83 6.97
C PHE A 220 -16.63 -2.42 7.33
N HIS A 221 -15.95 -3.06 6.36
CA HIS A 221 -14.69 -3.75 6.63
C HIS A 221 -13.42 -2.92 6.44
N GLN A 222 -13.52 -1.63 6.07
CA GLN A 222 -12.35 -0.78 5.79
C GLN A 222 -11.35 -0.69 6.97
N LEU A 223 -11.82 -0.83 8.21
CA LEU A 223 -10.99 -0.80 9.43
C LEU A 223 -10.91 -2.16 10.15
N SER A 224 -11.28 -3.25 9.47
CA SER A 224 -11.25 -4.60 10.03
C SER A 224 -9.82 -5.09 10.27
N ASP A 225 -9.68 -6.07 11.16
CA ASP A 225 -8.41 -6.73 11.39
C ASP A 225 -8.15 -7.81 10.32
N TRP A 226 -7.59 -7.41 9.19
CA TRP A 226 -7.29 -8.28 8.04
C TRP A 226 -6.29 -9.42 8.31
N ARG A 227 -5.73 -9.49 9.53
CA ARG A 227 -4.92 -10.62 10.01
C ARG A 227 -5.76 -11.84 10.34
N GLN A 228 -7.07 -11.68 10.54
CA GLN A 228 -7.96 -12.76 10.96
C GLN A 228 -7.92 -13.93 9.97
N ARG A 229 -7.78 -15.16 10.49
CA ARG A 229 -7.88 -16.41 9.73
C ARG A 229 -8.72 -17.45 10.50
N PRO A 230 -9.58 -18.24 9.81
CA PRO A 230 -9.98 -18.07 8.41
C PRO A 230 -10.70 -16.73 8.19
N LEU A 231 -10.67 -16.21 6.97
CA LEU A 231 -11.35 -14.96 6.65
C LEU A 231 -12.87 -15.18 6.61
N PRO A 232 -13.64 -14.37 7.35
CA PRO A 232 -15.09 -14.34 7.23
C PRO A 232 -15.57 -14.09 5.79
N SER A 233 -16.72 -14.65 5.42
CA SER A 233 -17.26 -14.54 4.06
C SER A 233 -17.59 -13.11 3.66
N ASP A 234 -18.05 -12.28 4.59
CA ASP A 234 -18.31 -10.85 4.40
C ASP A 234 -17.03 -10.06 4.10
N MET A 235 -15.93 -10.34 4.82
CA MET A 235 -14.61 -9.77 4.50
C MET A 235 -14.10 -10.20 3.12
N ILE A 236 -14.32 -11.46 2.72
CA ILE A 236 -13.98 -11.96 1.39
C ILE A 236 -14.77 -11.21 0.30
N GLN A 237 -16.08 -11.01 0.49
CA GLN A 237 -16.90 -10.27 -0.47
C GLN A 237 -16.50 -8.79 -0.55
N TYR A 238 -16.21 -8.17 0.59
CA TYR A 238 -15.70 -6.79 0.62
C TYR A 238 -14.41 -6.67 -0.19
N ALA A 239 -13.39 -7.48 0.14
CA ALA A 239 -12.09 -7.43 -0.53
C ALA A 239 -12.23 -7.67 -2.04
N ARG A 240 -13.10 -8.61 -2.43
CA ARG A 240 -13.38 -8.90 -3.84
C ARG A 240 -13.87 -7.67 -4.60
N CYS A 241 -14.76 -6.87 -4.00
CA CYS A 241 -15.33 -5.67 -4.63
C CYS A 241 -14.27 -4.66 -5.07
N ASP A 242 -13.20 -4.48 -4.29
CA ASP A 242 -12.20 -3.43 -4.51
C ASP A 242 -11.44 -3.59 -5.83
N SER A 243 -11.31 -4.82 -6.34
CA SER A 243 -10.72 -5.08 -7.67
C SER A 243 -11.74 -5.47 -8.73
N HIS A 244 -12.86 -6.12 -8.37
CA HIS A 244 -13.85 -6.66 -9.30
C HIS A 244 -14.43 -5.58 -10.24
N TYR A 245 -14.77 -4.42 -9.69
CA TYR A 245 -15.40 -3.33 -10.44
C TYR A 245 -14.43 -2.41 -11.18
N LEU A 246 -13.10 -2.56 -10.96
CA LEU A 246 -12.11 -1.63 -11.51
C LEU A 246 -11.95 -1.72 -13.03
N LEU A 247 -12.06 -2.91 -13.64
CA LEU A 247 -11.98 -3.02 -15.10
C LEU A 247 -13.21 -2.41 -15.79
N PRO A 248 -14.46 -2.72 -15.38
CA PRO A 248 -15.63 -2.03 -15.92
C PRO A 248 -15.61 -0.51 -15.67
N LEU A 249 -15.15 -0.08 -14.49
CA LEU A 249 -14.99 1.35 -14.18
C LEU A 249 -13.93 2.01 -15.09
N PHE A 250 -12.80 1.34 -15.32
CA PHE A 250 -11.76 1.80 -16.23
C PHE A 250 -12.32 2.03 -17.64
N ASP A 251 -13.07 1.07 -18.20
CA ASP A 251 -13.67 1.19 -19.54
C ASP A 251 -14.55 2.46 -19.66
N LEU A 252 -15.38 2.75 -18.66
CA LEU A 252 -16.23 3.95 -18.63
C LEU A 252 -15.43 5.24 -18.48
N ILE A 253 -14.38 5.22 -17.66
CA ILE A 253 -13.47 6.37 -17.52
C ILE A 253 -12.75 6.65 -18.84
N ILE A 254 -12.38 5.61 -19.60
CA ILE A 254 -11.77 5.80 -20.93
C ILE A 254 -12.74 6.46 -21.91
N ILE A 255 -14.03 6.09 -21.89
CA ILE A 255 -15.06 6.76 -22.69
C ILE A 255 -15.13 8.25 -22.35
N ASP A 256 -15.15 8.60 -21.06
CA ASP A 256 -15.20 10.00 -20.61
C ASP A 256 -13.93 10.78 -20.98
N LEU A 257 -12.74 10.18 -20.82
CA LEU A 257 -11.47 10.78 -21.23
C LEU A 257 -11.42 11.03 -22.73
N TYR A 258 -11.97 10.12 -23.53
CA TYR A 258 -12.06 10.28 -24.98
C TYR A 258 -13.05 11.38 -25.37
N ASN A 259 -14.23 11.39 -24.74
CA ASN A 259 -15.29 12.38 -24.99
C ASN A 259 -14.90 13.79 -24.56
N ALA A 260 -14.02 13.94 -23.57
CA ALA A 260 -13.41 15.21 -23.21
C ALA A 260 -12.58 15.83 -24.36
N LYS A 261 -12.32 15.08 -25.46
CA LYS A 261 -11.56 15.49 -26.67
C LYS A 261 -10.19 16.06 -26.34
N GLN A 262 -9.58 15.61 -25.25
CA GLN A 262 -8.27 16.05 -24.79
C GLN A 262 -7.34 14.84 -24.70
N PRO A 263 -6.71 14.41 -25.81
CA PRO A 263 -5.73 13.31 -25.79
C PRO A 263 -4.53 13.58 -24.85
N LYS A 264 -4.30 14.86 -24.52
CA LYS A 264 -3.33 15.27 -23.49
C LYS A 264 -3.71 14.78 -22.08
N LEU A 265 -4.99 14.59 -21.77
CA LEU A 265 -5.43 14.09 -20.47
C LEU A 265 -5.02 12.63 -20.26
N ILE A 266 -5.27 11.74 -21.23
CA ILE A 266 -4.85 10.32 -21.13
C ILE A 266 -3.33 10.23 -20.89
N LYS A 267 -2.56 11.02 -21.64
CA LYS A 267 -1.11 11.12 -21.42
C LYS A 267 -0.76 11.61 -20.01
N ALA A 268 -1.43 12.64 -19.51
CA ALA A 268 -1.20 13.18 -18.17
C ALA A 268 -1.55 12.17 -17.07
N VAL A 269 -2.65 11.44 -17.21
CA VAL A 269 -3.06 10.37 -16.30
C VAL A 269 -2.01 9.26 -16.26
N PHE A 270 -1.53 8.83 -17.42
CA PHE A 270 -0.48 7.82 -17.49
C PHE A 270 0.86 8.32 -16.94
N ASP A 271 1.23 9.58 -17.19
CA ASP A 271 2.43 10.20 -16.62
C ASP A 271 2.33 10.33 -15.08
N ASN A 272 1.15 10.64 -14.54
CA ASN A 272 0.90 10.62 -13.09
C ASN A 272 0.94 9.21 -12.51
N SER A 273 0.40 8.22 -13.23
CA SER A 273 0.45 6.80 -12.82
C SER A 273 1.90 6.28 -12.78
N LYS A 274 2.73 6.68 -13.75
CA LYS A 274 4.19 6.43 -13.71
C LYS A 274 4.85 7.08 -12.50
N LYS A 275 4.52 8.33 -12.21
CA LYS A 275 5.04 9.03 -11.03
C LYS A 275 4.67 8.29 -9.73
N THR A 276 3.48 7.70 -9.66
CA THR A 276 3.09 6.81 -8.55
C THR A 276 3.98 5.58 -8.49
N CYS A 277 4.20 4.88 -9.61
CA CYS A 277 5.08 3.72 -9.69
C CYS A 277 6.54 4.03 -9.33
N LEU A 278 7.01 5.26 -9.59
CA LEU A 278 8.38 5.70 -9.27
C LEU A 278 8.61 6.04 -7.79
N LYS A 279 7.57 5.94 -6.95
CA LYS A 279 7.75 6.07 -5.50
C LYS A 279 8.59 4.91 -5.01
N LEU A 280 9.58 5.21 -4.17
CA LEU A 280 10.34 4.21 -3.45
C LEU A 280 9.94 4.26 -1.99
N TYR A 281 9.68 3.10 -1.38
CA TYR A 281 9.41 3.02 0.05
C TYR A 281 10.55 3.66 0.86
N THR A 282 10.17 4.40 1.89
CA THR A 282 11.11 4.98 2.85
C THR A 282 10.65 4.61 4.25
N LYS A 283 11.55 4.08 5.07
CA LYS A 283 11.23 3.73 6.46
C LYS A 283 10.74 4.97 7.23
N PRO A 284 9.79 4.81 8.17
CA PRO A 284 9.38 5.88 9.07
C PRO A 284 10.58 6.50 9.81
N ASN A 285 10.73 7.82 9.68
CA ASN A 285 11.72 8.60 10.41
C ASN A 285 11.03 9.32 11.57
N PHE A 286 11.27 8.83 12.78
CA PHE A 286 10.65 9.36 13.99
C PHE A 286 10.99 10.84 14.23
N ASP A 287 12.26 11.21 14.11
CA ASP A 287 12.74 12.56 14.46
C ASP A 287 12.14 13.67 13.59
N LYS A 288 11.93 13.41 12.30
CA LYS A 288 11.41 14.42 11.35
C LYS A 288 9.88 14.52 11.35
N GLN A 289 9.19 13.38 11.24
CA GLN A 289 7.74 13.36 10.98
C GLN A 289 6.92 12.92 12.20
N GLY A 290 7.40 11.90 12.91
CA GLY A 290 6.71 11.38 14.10
C GLY A 290 6.66 12.42 15.21
N LEU A 291 7.82 12.97 15.57
CA LEU A 291 7.93 13.97 16.64
C LEU A 291 7.21 15.28 16.31
N SER A 292 7.29 15.77 15.08
CA SER A 292 6.65 17.03 14.68
C SER A 292 5.12 16.96 14.77
N THR A 293 4.54 15.82 14.39
CA THR A 293 3.10 15.58 14.51
C THR A 293 2.66 15.52 15.97
N LEU A 294 3.40 14.79 16.82
CA LEU A 294 3.11 14.70 18.25
C LEU A 294 3.25 16.03 18.98
N ARG A 295 4.26 16.83 18.60
CA ARG A 295 4.50 18.16 19.15
C ARG A 295 3.38 19.14 18.84
N ARG A 296 2.66 18.97 17.72
CA ARG A 296 1.53 19.84 17.38
C ARG A 296 0.47 19.84 18.46
N ASP A 297 0.24 18.70 19.09
CA ASP A 297 -0.81 18.50 20.10
C ASP A 297 -0.26 18.64 21.54
N TRP A 298 1.04 18.91 21.67
CA TRP A 298 1.74 19.08 22.95
C TRP A 298 2.16 20.54 23.16
N HIS A 299 1.40 21.26 23.99
CA HIS A 299 1.52 22.73 24.14
C HIS A 299 2.20 23.20 25.42
N MET A 300 2.96 22.34 26.11
CA MET A 300 3.50 22.71 27.42
C MET A 300 4.84 23.45 27.31
N CYS A 301 5.00 24.55 28.03
CA CYS A 301 6.21 25.40 27.99
C CYS A 301 7.25 25.04 29.07
N ASP A 302 6.91 24.16 30.00
CA ASP A 302 7.82 23.73 31.05
C ASP A 302 8.98 22.90 30.49
N ARG A 303 10.22 23.31 30.76
CA ARG A 303 11.43 22.70 30.20
C ARG A 303 11.57 21.23 30.62
N VAL A 304 11.38 20.94 31.91
CA VAL A 304 11.60 19.59 32.46
C VAL A 304 10.60 18.60 31.85
N ARG A 305 9.32 18.96 31.81
CA ARG A 305 8.30 18.09 31.19
C ARG A 305 8.46 17.97 29.68
N ASN A 306 8.99 18.98 29.00
CA ASN A 306 9.35 18.90 27.58
C ASN A 306 10.51 17.95 27.31
N GLU A 307 11.55 17.96 28.16
CA GLU A 307 12.66 17.02 28.08
C GLU A 307 12.16 15.58 28.36
N CYS A 308 11.32 15.39 29.37
CA CYS A 308 10.65 14.11 29.64
C CYS A 308 9.83 13.62 28.44
N PHE A 309 9.04 14.50 27.81
CA PHE A 309 8.27 14.17 26.61
C PHE A 309 9.15 13.65 25.48
N LEU A 310 10.31 14.27 25.24
CA LEU A 310 11.24 13.85 24.20
C LEU A 310 11.84 12.48 24.47
N GLU A 311 12.26 12.22 25.71
CA GLU A 311 12.84 10.93 26.10
C GLU A 311 11.80 9.81 26.05
N LEU A 312 10.56 10.06 26.50
CA LEU A 312 9.46 9.10 26.37
C LEU A 312 9.10 8.83 24.90
N CYS A 313 9.17 9.85 24.06
CA CYS A 313 8.97 9.74 22.62
C CYS A 313 9.99 8.80 21.97
N LYS A 314 11.29 8.99 22.27
CA LYS A 314 12.38 8.13 21.79
C LYS A 314 12.22 6.70 22.30
N TRP A 315 12.05 6.55 23.61
CA TRP A 315 11.84 5.23 24.24
C TRP A 315 10.66 4.49 23.61
N ARG A 316 9.54 5.18 23.37
CA ARG A 316 8.36 4.58 22.73
C ARG A 316 8.66 4.08 21.32
N ASP A 317 9.42 4.86 20.53
CA ASP A 317 9.85 4.45 19.19
C ASP A 317 10.78 3.23 19.25
N ASP A 318 11.77 3.23 20.15
CA ASP A 318 12.72 2.13 20.33
C ASP A 318 12.02 0.82 20.73
N VAL A 319 11.08 0.90 21.68
CA VAL A 319 10.27 -0.26 22.10
C VAL A 319 9.37 -0.72 20.96
N ALA A 320 8.73 0.21 20.24
CA ALA A 320 7.84 -0.11 19.12
C ALA A 320 8.59 -0.84 17.99
N ARG A 321 9.80 -0.38 17.65
CA ARG A 321 10.69 -1.06 16.68
C ARG A 321 11.07 -2.46 17.14
N ARG A 322 11.53 -2.59 18.39
CA ARG A 322 12.01 -3.86 18.96
C ARG A 322 10.92 -4.92 19.04
N LEU A 323 9.69 -4.52 19.39
CA LEU A 323 8.56 -5.44 19.53
C LEU A 323 7.75 -5.62 18.24
N ASP A 324 8.10 -4.90 17.17
CA ASP A 324 7.30 -4.75 15.95
C ASP A 324 5.84 -4.39 16.26
N GLU A 325 5.62 -3.32 17.01
CA GLU A 325 4.29 -2.83 17.35
C GLU A 325 4.15 -1.38 16.90
N SER A 326 2.93 -0.91 16.64
CA SER A 326 2.76 0.53 16.40
C SER A 326 3.10 1.31 17.67
N PRO A 327 3.65 2.54 17.57
CA PRO A 327 3.89 3.37 18.75
C PRO A 327 2.65 3.57 19.62
N HIS A 328 1.46 3.59 19.01
CA HIS A 328 0.19 3.71 19.74
C HIS A 328 -0.09 2.50 20.63
N GLN A 329 0.24 1.28 20.19
CA GLN A 329 0.08 0.06 21.00
C GLN A 329 1.07 0.00 22.17
N ILE A 330 2.25 0.61 22.01
CA ILE A 330 3.18 0.81 23.13
C ILE A 330 2.57 1.81 24.12
N VAL A 331 2.41 3.08 23.76
CA VAL A 331 1.71 4.04 24.61
C VAL A 331 0.95 5.02 23.72
N SER A 332 -0.36 5.15 23.92
CA SER A 332 -1.16 6.14 23.19
C SER A 332 -0.66 7.56 23.45
N ASN A 333 -0.88 8.47 22.50
CA ASN A 333 -0.44 9.87 22.64
C ASN A 333 -1.01 10.52 23.91
N SER A 334 -2.29 10.26 24.21
CA SER A 334 -2.96 10.78 25.41
C SER A 334 -2.29 10.32 26.71
N LYS A 335 -1.91 9.04 26.80
CA LYS A 335 -1.21 8.49 27.97
C LYS A 335 0.21 9.05 28.07
N LEU A 336 0.92 9.17 26.95
CA LEU A 336 2.27 9.76 26.92
C LEU A 336 2.24 11.21 27.45
N PHE A 337 1.27 12.01 27.01
CA PHE A 337 1.06 13.37 27.51
C PHE A 337 0.71 13.40 29.01
N LEU A 338 -0.08 12.42 29.48
CA LEU A 338 -0.43 12.31 30.90
C LEU A 338 0.79 12.00 31.78
N ILE A 339 1.69 11.09 31.35
CA ILE A 339 2.96 10.80 32.06
C ILE A 339 3.73 12.11 32.27
N CYS A 340 3.91 12.85 31.18
CA CYS A 340 4.67 14.10 31.22
C CYS A 340 4.03 15.15 32.13
N LYS A 341 2.69 15.21 32.19
CA LYS A 341 1.97 16.14 33.09
C LYS A 341 2.11 15.78 34.56
N LEU A 342 2.17 14.48 34.89
CA LEU A 342 2.23 13.96 36.25
C LEU A 342 3.66 13.76 36.78
N LEU A 343 4.67 14.36 36.15
CA LEU A 343 6.08 14.16 36.49
C LEU A 343 6.43 14.55 37.95
N ASP A 344 5.63 15.41 38.59
CA ASP A 344 5.74 15.78 40.00
C ASP A 344 5.17 14.75 40.98
N LYS A 345 4.65 13.61 40.50
CA LYS A 345 4.08 12.52 41.30
C LYS A 345 5.05 11.34 41.40
N SER A 346 4.80 10.44 42.35
CA SER A 346 5.59 9.21 42.48
C SER A 346 5.38 8.28 41.28
N PRO A 347 6.36 7.43 40.93
CA PRO A 347 6.21 6.43 39.87
C PRO A 347 4.97 5.54 40.05
N ASP A 348 4.69 5.07 41.28
CA ASP A 348 3.51 4.25 41.58
C ASP A 348 2.21 4.97 41.23
N PHE A 349 2.10 6.26 41.59
CA PHE A 349 0.94 7.07 41.24
C PHE A 349 0.75 7.18 39.72
N ILE A 350 1.84 7.35 38.97
CA ILE A 350 1.80 7.43 37.50
C ILE A 350 1.34 6.08 36.92
N ILE A 351 1.88 4.96 37.41
CA ILE A 351 1.54 3.61 36.94
C ILE A 351 0.07 3.28 37.17
N ASP A 352 -0.44 3.57 38.37
CA ASP A 352 -1.83 3.31 38.75
C ASP A 352 -2.84 4.12 37.90
N ASN A 353 -2.48 5.36 37.55
CA ASN A 353 -3.36 6.25 36.79
C ASN A 353 -3.36 5.97 35.27
N ILE A 354 -2.36 5.27 34.74
CA ILE A 354 -2.21 5.11 33.27
C ILE A 354 -2.79 3.79 32.74
N LYS A 355 -3.10 2.82 33.62
CA LYS A 355 -3.60 1.48 33.24
C LYS A 355 -2.85 0.96 32.02
N PHE A 356 -1.56 0.72 32.19
CA PHE A 356 -0.69 0.16 31.17
C PHE A 356 -1.19 -1.21 30.68
N SER A 357 -1.02 -1.51 29.39
CA SER A 357 -1.16 -2.89 28.91
C SER A 357 -0.05 -3.75 29.53
N PHE A 358 -0.29 -5.06 29.66
CA PHE A 358 0.59 -6.00 30.39
C PHE A 358 2.08 -5.92 29.99
N CYS A 359 2.37 -5.67 28.70
CA CYS A 359 3.75 -5.55 28.19
C CYS A 359 4.56 -4.37 28.74
N LEU A 360 3.92 -3.30 29.22
CA LEU A 360 4.64 -2.11 29.70
C LEU A 360 5.09 -2.20 31.15
N LYS A 361 4.44 -3.04 31.96
CA LYS A 361 4.82 -3.20 33.38
C LYS A 361 6.24 -3.74 33.55
N GLN A 362 6.75 -4.51 32.59
CA GLN A 362 8.11 -5.08 32.64
C GLN A 362 9.20 -4.16 32.06
N ILE A 363 8.83 -3.10 31.35
CA ILE A 363 9.78 -2.17 30.71
C ILE A 363 9.95 -0.88 31.54
N ILE A 364 8.97 -0.57 32.40
CA ILE A 364 8.95 0.64 33.23
C ILE A 364 9.62 0.44 34.60
N VAL A 365 9.63 -0.79 35.13
CA VAL A 365 10.46 -1.19 36.29
C VAL A 365 11.88 -1.41 35.82
#